data_AF-K1ZQW7-F1
#
_entry.id   AF-K1ZQW7-F1
#
_cell.length_a   1.000
_cell.length_b   1.000
_cell.length_c   1.000
_cell.angle_alpha   90.00
_cell.angle_beta   90.00
_cell.angle_gamma   90.00
#
_symmetry.space_group_name_H-M   'P 1'
#
loop_
_entity.id
_entity.type
_entity.pdbx_description
1 polymer ?
#
loop_
_entity_poly.entity_id
_entity_poly.type
_entity_poly.pdbx_seq_one_letter_code
_entity_poly.pdbx_strand_id
1 'polypeptide(L)'
;MKNSSKKNKVKKISDTVFDKMFDAGEDISAYLDTTAAIVVQRVNVDFPQWMIKLLDNQANQLNVSRQAVIKMWIRDRLELVYGRQVFHTRPTA
;
A
#
# COMPACT_ATOMS: atom_id res chain seq x y z
N MET A 1 -17.95 -17.21 -23.36
CA MET A 1 -17.20 -18.37 -22.87
C MET A 1 -16.58 -18.01 -21.53
N LYS A 2 -16.72 -18.90 -20.54
CA LYS A 2 -16.41 -18.68 -19.12
C LYS A 2 -14.89 -18.69 -18.92
N ASN A 3 -14.26 -17.58 -18.52
CA ASN A 3 -12.89 -17.61 -18.00
C ASN A 3 -12.94 -17.54 -16.47
N SER A 4 -12.90 -18.75 -15.91
CA SER A 4 -12.89 -19.08 -14.51
C SER A 4 -11.70 -18.41 -13.80
N SER A 5 -11.99 -17.51 -12.87
CA SER A 5 -11.04 -17.02 -11.87
C SER A 5 -10.42 -18.22 -11.15
N LYS A 6 -9.16 -18.56 -11.48
CA LYS A 6 -8.37 -19.54 -10.72
C LYS A 6 -8.15 -18.95 -9.33
N LYS A 7 -8.97 -19.37 -8.37
CA LYS A 7 -8.73 -19.11 -6.95
C LYS A 7 -7.39 -19.73 -6.56
N ASN A 8 -6.33 -18.92 -6.44
CA ASN A 8 -5.10 -19.36 -5.78
C ASN A 8 -5.44 -19.69 -4.32
N LYS A 9 -5.47 -20.98 -4.00
CA LYS A 9 -5.71 -21.46 -2.64
C LYS A 9 -4.37 -21.41 -1.91
N VAL A 10 -4.17 -20.37 -1.10
CA VAL A 10 -3.02 -20.28 -0.19
C VAL A 10 -3.01 -21.54 0.68
N LYS A 11 -1.86 -22.22 0.75
CA LYS A 11 -1.72 -23.41 1.62
C LYS A 11 -1.83 -22.93 3.07
N LYS A 12 -2.65 -23.60 3.89
CA LYS A 12 -2.76 -23.29 5.31
C LYS A 12 -1.70 -24.06 6.09
N ILE A 13 -0.94 -23.36 6.93
CA ILE A 13 -0.05 -23.91 7.95
C ILE A 13 -0.34 -23.24 9.29
N SER A 14 0.12 -23.82 10.39
CA SER A 14 0.01 -23.18 11.70
C SER A 14 1.03 -22.04 11.83
N ASP A 15 0.66 -20.97 12.55
CA ASP A 15 1.51 -19.80 12.78
C ASP A 15 2.89 -20.20 13.32
N THR A 16 2.93 -21.15 14.27
CA THR A 16 4.17 -21.67 14.86
C THR A 16 5.10 -22.40 13.89
N VAL A 17 4.57 -22.93 12.78
CA VAL A 17 5.36 -23.57 11.73
C VAL A 17 5.79 -22.53 10.69
N PHE A 18 4.92 -21.58 10.38
CA PHE A 18 5.24 -20.44 9.53
C PHE A 18 6.42 -19.63 10.10
N ASP A 19 6.38 -19.28 11.39
CA ASP A 19 7.43 -18.52 12.06
C ASP A 19 8.77 -19.26 12.03
N LYS A 20 8.77 -20.57 12.30
CA LYS A 20 9.99 -21.39 12.25
C LYS A 20 10.60 -21.45 10.85
N MET A 21 9.78 -21.61 9.81
CA MET A 21 10.24 -21.63 8.42
C MET A 21 10.80 -20.25 8.02
N PHE A 22 10.16 -19.17 8.44
CA PHE A 22 10.62 -17.80 8.21
C PHE A 22 11.97 -17.53 8.89
N ASP A 23 12.10 -17.89 10.17
CA ASP A 23 13.32 -17.70 10.96
C ASP A 23 14.48 -18.57 10.43
N ALA A 24 14.18 -19.75 9.88
CA ALA A 24 15.16 -20.62 9.23
C ALA A 24 15.57 -20.15 7.82
N GLY A 25 14.94 -19.10 7.28
CA GLY A 25 15.21 -18.59 5.93
C GLY A 25 14.67 -19.48 4.81
N GLU A 26 13.69 -20.34 5.09
CA GLU A 26 13.04 -21.20 4.10
C GLU A 26 12.05 -20.42 3.21
N ASP A 27 11.76 -20.92 2.01
CA ASP A 27 10.78 -20.30 1.11
C ASP A 27 9.35 -20.49 1.59
N ILE A 28 8.73 -19.39 2.01
CA ILE A 28 7.35 -19.34 2.50
C ILE A 28 6.34 -18.81 1.46
N SER A 29 6.76 -18.56 0.22
CA SER A 29 5.94 -17.88 -0.81
C SER A 29 4.63 -18.61 -1.11
N ALA A 30 4.60 -19.95 -0.96
CA ALA A 30 3.40 -20.77 -1.15
C ALA A 30 2.29 -20.55 -0.09
N TYR A 31 2.64 -19.88 1.02
CA TYR A 31 1.75 -19.59 2.16
C TYR A 31 1.36 -18.12 2.23
N LEU A 32 1.87 -17.27 1.32
CA LEU A 32 1.54 -15.84 1.27
C LEU A 32 0.45 -15.56 0.23
N ASP A 33 -0.58 -14.79 0.63
CA ASP A 33 -1.52 -14.20 -0.31
C ASP A 33 -0.95 -12.90 -0.89
N THR A 34 -0.38 -12.98 -2.09
CA THR A 34 0.20 -11.81 -2.77
C THR A 34 -0.81 -11.08 -3.65
N THR A 35 -2.06 -11.52 -3.73
CA THR A 35 -3.09 -10.88 -4.59
C THR A 35 -3.35 -9.42 -4.22
N ALA A 36 -3.15 -9.07 -2.95
CA ALA A 36 -3.29 -7.72 -2.42
C ALA A 36 -1.93 -7.02 -2.14
N ALA A 37 -0.81 -7.63 -2.56
CA ALA A 37 0.52 -7.07 -2.32
C ALA A 37 0.66 -5.68 -2.98
N ILE A 38 1.25 -4.73 -2.26
CA ILE A 38 1.50 -3.38 -2.77
C ILE A 38 2.96 -3.28 -3.18
N VAL A 39 3.19 -3.05 -4.47
CA VAL A 39 4.52 -2.66 -4.95
C VAL A 39 4.71 -1.16 -4.66
N VAL A 40 5.70 -0.83 -3.83
CA VAL A 40 6.00 0.56 -3.47
C VAL A 40 7.10 1.11 -4.37
N GLN A 41 6.80 2.18 -5.09
CA GLN A 41 7.78 2.93 -5.87
C GLN A 41 8.12 4.26 -5.17
N ARG A 42 9.41 4.56 -5.04
CA ARG A 42 9.88 5.86 -4.52
C ARG A 42 9.94 6.88 -5.63
N VAL A 43 9.44 8.08 -5.35
CA VAL A 43 9.47 9.24 -6.23
C VAL A 43 10.02 10.43 -5.45
N ASN A 44 10.99 11.14 -6.02
CA ASN A 44 11.56 12.35 -5.45
C ASN A 44 10.84 13.58 -6.04
N VAL A 45 10.49 14.55 -5.20
CA VAL A 45 9.80 15.77 -5.60
C VAL A 45 10.37 16.93 -4.79
N ASP A 46 10.71 18.01 -5.49
CA ASP A 46 11.14 19.26 -4.87
C ASP A 46 9.94 20.18 -4.64
N PHE A 47 9.92 20.84 -3.48
CA PHE A 47 8.89 21.81 -3.11
C PHE A 47 9.52 23.15 -2.75
N PRO A 48 8.88 24.28 -3.11
CA PRO A 48 9.36 25.58 -2.68
C PRO A 48 9.25 25.70 -1.16
N GLN A 49 10.17 26.45 -0.55
CA GLN A 49 10.29 26.56 0.91
C GLN A 49 9.00 27.02 1.60
N TRP A 50 8.24 27.94 0.98
CA TRP A 50 6.97 28.41 1.54
C TRP A 50 5.94 27.28 1.64
N MET A 51 5.93 26.36 0.68
CA MET A 51 4.99 25.23 0.67
C MET A 51 5.37 24.20 1.75
N ILE A 52 6.67 23.96 1.95
CA ILE A 52 7.15 23.09 3.03
C ILE A 52 6.69 23.62 4.39
N LYS A 53 6.81 24.93 4.62
CA LYS A 53 6.34 25.56 5.87
C LYS A 53 4.83 25.36 6.09
N LEU A 54 4.02 25.49 5.04
CA LEU A 54 2.57 25.25 5.13
C LEU A 54 2.26 23.78 5.44
N LEU A 55 2.97 22.85 4.78
CA LEU A 55 2.83 21.40 5.05
C LEU A 55 3.22 21.05 6.48
N ASP A 56 4.26 21.68 7.03
CA ASP A 56 4.70 21.47 8.41
C ASP A 56 3.68 21.96 9.43
N ASN A 57 3.09 23.13 9.20
CA ASN A 57 2.03 23.64 10.06
C ASN A 57 0.83 22.68 10.08
N GLN A 58 0.44 22.14 8.93
CA GLN A 58 -0.63 21.16 8.85
C GLN A 58 -0.28 19.84 9.54
N ALA A 59 0.94 19.36 9.34
CA ALA A 59 1.45 18.14 9.96
C ALA A 59 1.42 18.24 11.49
N ASN A 60 1.84 19.40 12.03
CA ASN A 60 1.80 19.69 13.46
C ASN A 60 0.35 19.75 14.00
N GLN A 61 -0.56 20.42 13.28
CA GLN A 61 -1.97 20.51 13.69
C GLN A 61 -2.66 19.13 13.77
N LEU A 62 -2.30 18.23 12.85
CA LEU A 62 -2.85 16.86 12.81
C LEU A 62 -2.04 15.86 13.64
N ASN A 63 -0.91 16.28 14.22
CA ASN A 63 0.05 15.44 14.92
C ASN A 63 0.50 14.21 14.08
N VAL A 64 0.83 14.44 12.81
CA VAL A 64 1.31 13.42 11.87
C VAL A 64 2.57 13.90 11.15
N SER A 65 3.23 13.00 10.42
CA SER A 65 4.37 13.40 9.58
C SER A 65 3.92 14.19 8.34
N ARG A 66 4.80 15.06 7.82
CA ARG A 66 4.63 15.74 6.52
C ARG A 66 4.27 14.78 5.39
N GLN A 67 4.91 13.60 5.38
CA GLN A 67 4.66 12.53 4.41
C GLN A 67 3.23 12.00 4.48
N ALA A 68 2.64 11.90 5.68
CA ALA A 68 1.24 11.48 5.84
C ALA A 68 0.28 12.53 5.26
N VAL A 69 0.53 13.82 5.50
CA VAL A 69 -0.26 14.92 4.91
C VAL A 69 -0.20 14.87 3.38
N ILE A 70 1.01 14.76 2.82
CA ILE A 70 1.21 14.67 1.36
C ILE A 70 0.43 13.48 0.78
N LYS A 71 0.57 12.30 1.38
CA LYS A 71 -0.11 11.08 0.91
C LYS A 71 -1.64 11.20 0.96
N MET A 72 -2.18 11.76 2.04
CA MET A 72 -3.62 11.95 2.21
C MET A 72 -4.18 12.91 1.16
N TRP A 73 -3.56 14.09 0.99
CA TRP A 73 -4.01 15.07 0.01
C TRP A 73 -3.90 14.59 -1.43
N ILE A 74 -2.83 13.87 -1.78
CA ILE A 74 -2.70 13.24 -3.10
C ILE A 74 -3.83 12.24 -3.31
N ARG A 75 -4.11 11.36 -2.34
CA ARG A 75 -5.23 10.42 -2.41
C ARG A 75 -6.55 11.17 -2.62
N ASP A 76 -6.85 12.17 -1.80
CA ASP A 76 -8.10 12.92 -1.86
C ASP A 76 -8.27 13.56 -3.24
N ARG A 77 -7.20 14.16 -3.77
CA ARG A 77 -7.24 14.78 -5.08
C ARG A 77 -7.44 13.76 -6.20
N LEU A 78 -6.77 12.62 -6.14
CA LEU A 78 -6.94 11.56 -7.12
C LEU A 78 -8.34 10.92 -7.03
N GLU A 79 -8.91 10.78 -5.84
CA GLU A 79 -10.29 10.29 -5.65
C GLU A 79 -11.30 11.20 -6.34
N LEU A 80 -11.08 12.52 -6.33
CA LEU A 80 -11.93 13.48 -7.04
C LEU A 80 -11.79 13.37 -8.57
N VAL A 81 -10.57 13.11 -9.07
CA VAL A 81 -10.30 13.06 -10.52
C VAL A 81 -10.78 11.73 -11.13
N TYR A 82 -10.56 10.62 -10.44
CA TYR A 82 -10.81 9.28 -10.98
C TYR A 82 -12.04 8.58 -10.37
N GLY A 83 -12.68 9.21 -9.37
CA GLY A 83 -13.77 8.61 -8.61
C GLY A 83 -13.27 7.66 -7.51
N ARG A 84 -14.07 7.54 -6.44
CA ARG A 84 -13.74 6.72 -5.24
C ARG A 84 -13.54 5.22 -5.55
N GLN A 85 -14.07 4.74 -6.67
CA GLN A 85 -13.96 3.35 -7.12
C GLN A 85 -12.50 2.94 -7.38
N VAL A 86 -11.67 3.81 -7.97
CA VAL A 86 -10.28 3.48 -8.37
C VAL A 86 -9.38 3.12 -7.19
N PHE A 87 -9.70 3.59 -5.99
CA PHE A 87 -8.97 3.25 -4.77
C PHE A 87 -9.47 2.00 -4.05
N HIS A 88 -10.71 1.57 -4.31
CA HIS A 88 -11.29 0.33 -3.78
C HIS A 88 -11.05 -0.86 -4.73
N THR A 89 -11.10 -0.63 -6.04
CA THR A 89 -10.67 -1.57 -7.07
C THR A 89 -9.26 -1.18 -7.50
N ARG A 90 -8.26 -1.48 -6.68
CA ARG A 90 -6.87 -1.35 -7.13
C ARG A 90 -6.73 -2.16 -8.42
N PRO A 91 -6.25 -1.58 -9.53
CA PRO A 91 -5.87 -2.37 -10.68
C PRO A 91 -4.72 -3.26 -10.21
N THR A 92 -4.99 -4.55 -10.04
CA THR A 92 -3.94 -5.56 -10.02
C THR A 92 -3.25 -5.45 -11.37
N ALA A 93 -1.96 -5.15 -11.35
CA ALA A 93 -1.13 -5.29 -12.55
C ALA A 93 -1.22 -6.73 -13.09
#